data_AF-A0AAV2HHG7-F1
#
_entry.id   AF-A0AAV2HHG7-F1
#
_cell.length_a   1.000
_cell.length_b   1.000
_cell.length_c   1.000
_cell.angle_alpha   90.00
_cell.angle_beta   90.00
_cell.angle_gamma   90.00
#
_symmetry.space_group_name_H-M   'P 1'
#
loop_
_entity.id
_entity.type
_entity.pdbx_description
1 polymer ?
#
loop_
_entity_poly.entity_id
_entity_poly.type
_entity_poly.pdbx_seq_one_letter_code
_entity_poly.pdbx_strand_id
1 'polypeptide(L)' 'EVCRSEGVGTFPDPLSCDHFIMCLPGNWRAFPPHLMACPDGTRFDASLKICNYAANVPCRH' A
#
# COMPACT_ATOMS: atom_id res chain seq x y z
N GLU A 1 11.74 -2.58 -3.00
CA GLU A 1 12.48 -1.30 -2.98
C GLU A 1 11.72 -0.19 -2.25
N VAL A 2 10.39 -0.12 -2.34
CA VAL A 2 9.56 0.93 -1.70
C VAL A 2 9.97 1.28 -0.27
N CYS A 3 10.07 0.32 0.67
CA CYS A 3 10.48 0.65 2.05
C CYS A 3 11.92 1.15 2.19
N ARG A 4 12.80 0.84 1.24
CA ARG A 4 14.16 1.37 1.19
C ARG A 4 14.18 2.83 0.73
N SER A 5 13.31 3.22 -0.20
CA SER A 5 13.26 4.59 -0.74
C SER A 5 12.36 5.51 0.08
N GLU A 6 11.18 5.04 0.47
CA GLU A 6 10.13 5.84 1.11
C GLU A 6 10.18 5.83 2.64
N GLY A 7 10.83 4.83 3.24
CA GLY A 7 10.88 4.64 4.69
C GLY A 7 9.59 4.01 5.26
N VAL A 8 9.26 4.37 6.50
CA VAL A 8 8.13 3.81 7.25
C VAL A 8 6.81 4.40 6.75
N GLY A 9 5.79 3.56 6.53
CA GLY A 9 4.47 4.03 6.09
C GLY A 9 3.70 3.01 5.27
N THR A 10 2.60 3.47 4.68
CA THR A 10 1.77 2.70 3.73
C THR A 10 1.81 3.35 2.34
N PHE A 11 2.04 2.52 1.33
CA PHE A 11 2.33 2.94 -0.03
C PHE A 11 1.51 2.14 -1.05
N PRO A 12 1.19 2.70 -2.22
CA PRO A 12 0.48 1.96 -3.26
C PRO A 12 1.27 0.75 -3.75
N ASP A 13 0.57 -0.34 -4.06
CA ASP A 13 1.13 -1.40 -4.89
C ASP A 13 1.08 -0.95 -6.37
N PRO A 14 2.22 -0.92 -7.10
CA PRO A 14 2.23 -0.55 -8.52
C PRO A 14 1.51 -1.53 -9.45
N LEU A 15 1.13 -2.72 -8.96
CA LEU A 15 0.49 -3.77 -9.76
C LEU A 15 -0.99 -3.99 -9.45
N SER A 16 -1.51 -3.42 -8.36
CA SER A 16 -2.86 -3.70 -7.89
C SER A 16 -3.43 -2.59 -7.01
N CYS A 17 -4.61 -2.08 -7.36
CA CYS A 17 -5.38 -1.17 -6.49
C CYS A 17 -5.92 -1.84 -5.22
N ASP A 18 -6.07 -3.16 -5.26
CA ASP A 18 -6.66 -3.94 -4.17
C ASP A 18 -5.59 -4.35 -3.14
N HIS A 19 -4.34 -3.93 -3.34
CA HIS A 19 -3.22 -4.18 -2.43
C HIS A 19 -2.48 -2.88 -2.10
N PHE A 20 -1.79 -2.90 -0.97
CA PHE A 20 -0.87 -1.84 -0.58
C PHE A 20 0.37 -2.43 0.09
N ILE A 21 1.43 -1.64 0.10
CA ILE A 21 2.70 -2.00 0.71
C ILE A 21 2.82 -1.31 2.06
N MET A 22 3.08 -2.08 3.11
CA MET A 22 3.33 -1.57 4.46
C MET A 22 4.80 -1.73 4.82
N CYS A 23 5.40 -0.64 5.28
CA CYS A 23 6.79 -0.54 5.69
C CYS A 23 6.86 -0.26 7.19
N LEU A 24 7.47 -1.18 7.95
CA LEU A 24 7.57 -1.10 9.40
C LEU A 24 8.85 -0.36 9.84
N PRO A 25 8.87 0.25 11.04
CA PRO A 25 10.08 0.81 11.62
C PRO A 25 11.20 -0.22 11.77
N GLY A 26 12.44 0.22 11.54
CA GLY A 26 13.63 -0.60 11.71
C GLY A 26 14.40 -0.82 10.40
N ASN A 27 15.29 -1.81 10.40
CA ASN A 27 16.07 -2.13 9.21
C ASN A 27 15.17 -2.85 8.20
N TRP A 28 14.92 -2.23 7.04
CA TRP A 28 14.10 -2.79 5.96
C TRP A 28 14.58 -4.14 5.44
N ARG A 29 15.86 -4.51 5.67
CA ARG A 29 16.38 -5.86 5.36
C ARG A 29 15.90 -6.91 6.35
N ALA A 30 15.71 -6.53 7.61
CA ALA A 30 15.15 -7.39 8.65
C ALA A 30 13.61 -7.38 8.62
N PHE A 31 13.01 -6.26 8.22
CA PHE A 31 11.57 -6.06 8.06
C PHE A 31 11.25 -5.66 6.61
N PRO A 32 11.17 -6.64 5.69
CA PRO A 32 10.91 -6.37 4.29
C PRO A 32 9.51 -5.76 4.08
N PRO A 33 9.27 -5.14 2.91
CA PRO A 33 7.94 -4.63 2.56
C PRO A 33 6.86 -5.72 2.68
N HIS A 34 5.78 -5.40 3.38
CA HIS A 34 4.64 -6.29 3.53
C HIS A 34 3.56 -5.93 2.51
N LEU A 35 3.19 -6.86 1.63
CA LEU A 35 2.06 -6.69 0.74
C LEU A 35 0.77 -7.07 1.50
N MET A 36 -0.16 -6.13 1.59
CA MET A 36 -1.42 -6.27 2.32
C MET A 36 -2.58 -6.11 1.36
N ALA A 37 -3.58 -6.99 1.46
CA ALA A 37 -4.81 -6.85 0.69
C ALA A 37 -5.78 -5.88 1.38
N CYS A 38 -6.46 -5.05 0.60
CA CYS A 38 -7.63 -4.33 1.06
C CYS A 38 -8.82 -5.29 1.22
N PRO A 39 -9.74 -5.04 2.17
CA PRO A 39 -10.99 -5.78 2.26
C PRO A 39 -11.81 -5.74 0.97
N ASP A 40 -12.65 -6.74 0.77
CA ASP A 40 -13.54 -6.83 -0.40
C ASP A 40 -14.38 -5.55 -0.58
N GLY A 41 -14.44 -5.06 -1.82
CA GLY A 41 -15.16 -3.83 -2.17
C GLY A 41 -14.40 -2.53 -1.84
N THR A 42 -13.17 -2.61 -1.35
CA THR A 42 -12.31 -1.45 -1.06
C THR A 42 -11.02 -1.48 -1.88
N ARG A 43 -10.41 -0.31 -2.06
CA ARG A 43 -9.15 -0.10 -2.79
C ARG A 43 -8.25 0.85 -2.02
N PHE A 44 -6.94 0.71 -2.17
CA PHE A 44 -6.01 1.60 -1.50
C PHE A 44 -6.06 3.02 -2.08
N ASP A 45 -6.45 3.97 -1.24
CA ASP A 45 -6.47 5.39 -1.55
C ASP A 45 -5.13 6.01 -1.14
N ALA A 46 -4.29 6.33 -2.12
CA ALA A 46 -2.96 6.86 -1.89
C ALA A 46 -2.96 8.25 -1.22
N SER A 47 -4.05 9.01 -1.34
CA SER A 47 -4.21 10.33 -0.74
C SER A 47 -4.57 10.21 0.74
N LEU A 48 -5.45 9.27 1.08
CA LEU A 48 -5.89 9.02 2.45
C LEU A 48 -5.02 8.00 3.21
N LYS A 49 -4.17 7.25 2.50
CA LYS A 49 -3.30 6.18 3.02
C LYS A 49 -4.05 5.04 3.70
N ILE A 50 -5.27 4.76 3.25
CA ILE A 50 -6.17 3.72 3.76
C ILE A 50 -6.88 2.98 2.61
N CYS A 51 -7.51 1.85 2.90
CA CYS A 51 -8.49 1.25 2.00
C CYS A 51 -9.80 2.04 2.05
N ASN A 52 -10.18 2.65 0.94
CA ASN A 52 -11.42 3.41 0.76
C ASN A 52 -12.39 2.63 -0.15
N TYR A 53 -13.65 3.02 -0.20
CA TYR A 53 -14.63 2.40 -1.11
C TYR A 53 -14.10 2.41 -2.54
N ALA A 54 -14.14 1.26 -3.22
CA ALA A 54 -13.54 1.11 -4.55
C ALA A 54 -14.09 2.10 -5.59
N ALA A 55 -15.35 2.55 -5.43
CA ALA A 55 -15.98 3.56 -6.28
C ALA A 55 -15.34 4.96 -6.15
N ASN A 56 -14.69 5.27 -5.03
CA ASN A 56 -14.04 6.56 -4.78
C ASN A 56 -12.56 6.58 -5.21
N VAL A 57 -11.99 5.42 -5.52
CA VAL A 57 -10.56 5.28 -5.85
C VAL A 57 -10.42 4.98 -7.35
N PRO A 58 -9.97 5.95 -8.17
CA PRO A 58 -9.73 5.70 -9.59
C PRO A 58 -8.60 4.70 -9.77
N CYS A 59 -8.92 3.54 -10.33
CA CYS A 59 -7.96 2.48 -10.61
C CYS A 59 -7.65 2.44 -12.10
N ARG A 60 -6.38 2.64 -12.48
CA ARG A 60 -5.91 2.62 -13.86
C ARG A 60 -4.61 1.83 -13.94
N HIS A 61 -4.74 0.51 -13.92
CA HIS A 61 -3.64 -0.41 -14.20
C HIS A 61 -3.82 -0.91 -15.63
#